data_AF-A0A965B736-F1
#
_entry.id   AF-A0A965B736-F1
#
_cell.length_a   1.000
_cell.length_b   1.000
_cell.length_c   1.000
_cell.angle_alpha   90.00
_cell.angle_beta   90.00
_cell.angle_gamma   90.00
#
_symmetry.space_group_name_H-M   'P 1'
#
loop_
_entity.id
_entity.type
_entity.pdbx_description
1 polymer ?
#
loop_
_entity_poly.entity_id
_entity_poly.type
_entity_poly.pdbx_seq_one_letter_code
_entity_poly.pdbx_strand_id
1 'polypeptide(L)'
;MDPGGTGDSGGPLNRSLGLPLLTLYGLGNILGAGIYVLIGKVAGFAGSSTTLAFLIAMATAGVTALSYMELSGRYPVSASVSVYTHRAFGRRWLSTTIGLAMVF
;
A
#
# COMPACT_ATOMS: atom_id res chain seq x y z
N MET A 1 31.17 -1.89 -28.84
CA MET A 1 30.98 -0.43 -28.84
C MET A 1 29.72 -0.18 -29.64
N ASP A 2 28.54 0.10 -29.09
CA ASP A 2 28.19 1.09 -28.06
C ASP A 2 28.72 0.91 -26.62
N PRO A 3 29.16 2.01 -25.97
CA PRO A 3 29.56 2.09 -24.56
C PRO A 3 28.53 2.86 -23.69
N GLY A 4 28.28 2.36 -22.48
CA GLY A 4 27.78 3.18 -21.35
C GLY A 4 26.28 3.08 -21.02
N GLY A 5 25.97 2.67 -19.80
CA GLY A 5 24.61 2.78 -19.26
C GLY A 5 24.31 1.99 -17.99
N THR A 6 25.12 2.18 -16.94
CA THR A 6 24.85 1.91 -15.51
C THR A 6 24.42 0.50 -15.10
N GLY A 7 25.41 -0.29 -14.67
CA GLY A 7 25.17 -1.30 -13.65
C GLY A 7 24.70 -0.64 -12.37
N ASP A 8 23.53 -1.05 -11.87
CA ASP A 8 23.10 -0.77 -10.51
C ASP A 8 23.96 -1.60 -9.54
N SER A 9 25.17 -1.11 -9.29
CA SER A 9 26.04 -1.58 -8.22
C SER A 9 25.68 -0.89 -6.90
N GLY A 10 24.39 -0.90 -6.53
CA GLY A 10 23.95 -0.53 -5.20
C GLY A 10 24.27 -1.67 -4.23
N GLY A 11 25.28 -1.49 -3.38
CA GLY A 11 25.47 -2.38 -2.22
C GLY A 11 24.17 -2.50 -1.41
N PRO A 12 23.97 -3.59 -0.65
CA PRO A 12 22.71 -3.84 0.06
C PRO A 12 22.34 -2.64 0.94
N LEU A 13 21.12 -2.12 0.75
CA LEU A 13 20.59 -1.01 1.53
C LEU A 13 20.65 -1.36 3.02
N ASN A 14 21.15 -0.42 3.83
CA ASN A 14 21.17 -0.60 5.28
C ASN A 14 19.73 -0.63 5.82
N ARG A 15 19.36 -1.71 6.51
CA ARG A 15 18.02 -1.85 7.09
C ARG A 15 17.89 -0.97 8.34
N SER A 16 17.60 0.31 8.13
CA SER A 16 17.42 1.29 9.20
C SER A 16 15.97 1.40 9.70
N LEU A 17 14.99 0.83 9.00
CA LEU A 17 13.58 0.92 9.36
C LEU A 17 13.21 -0.19 10.36
N GLY A 18 13.11 0.17 11.64
CA GLY A 18 12.53 -0.68 12.68
C GLY A 18 11.00 -0.66 12.67
N LEU A 19 10.38 -1.57 13.41
CA LEU A 19 8.93 -1.66 13.61
C LEU A 19 8.25 -0.31 13.93
N PRO A 20 8.69 0.49 14.92
CA PRO A 20 8.00 1.72 15.26
C PRO A 20 8.02 2.76 14.13
N LEU A 21 9.15 2.84 13.41
CA LEU A 21 9.32 3.79 12.31
C LEU A 21 8.48 3.36 11.09
N LEU A 22 8.36 2.05 10.85
CA LEU A 22 7.53 1.50 9.79
C LEU A 22 6.03 1.69 10.08
N THR A 23 5.61 1.49 11.33
CA THR A 23 4.23 1.76 11.75
C THR A 23 3.89 3.24 11.62
N LEU A 24 4.80 4.13 12.03
CA LEU A 24 4.60 5.57 11.91
C LEU A 24 4.55 6.02 10.45
N TYR A 25 5.38 5.44 9.58
CA TYR A 25 5.33 5.67 8.13
C TYR A 25 3.96 5.29 7.55
N GLY A 26 3.45 4.10 7.87
CA GLY A 26 2.14 3.65 7.42
C GLY A 26 1.00 4.55 7.95
N LEU A 27 1.05 4.92 9.23
CA LEU A 27 0.08 5.82 9.85
C LEU A 27 0.09 7.21 9.20
N GLY A 28 1.26 7.76 8.93
CA GLY A 28 1.42 9.03 8.21
C GLY A 28 0.83 8.97 6.80
N ASN A 29 1.03 7.86 6.08
CA ASN A 29 0.48 7.68 4.74
C ASN A 29 -1.06 7.62 4.74
N ILE A 30 -1.67 6.89 5.69
CA ILE A 30 -3.13 6.75 5.79
C ILE A 30 -3.79 8.08 6.20
N LEU A 31 -3.24 8.75 7.22
CA LEU A 31 -3.79 10.01 7.70
C LEU A 31 -3.59 11.14 6.68
N GLY A 32 -2.37 11.26 6.14
CA GLY A 32 -1.99 12.32 5.21
C GLY A 32 -2.66 12.22 3.84
N ALA A 33 -2.72 11.02 3.25
CA ALA A 33 -3.27 10.85 1.90
C ALA A 33 -4.80 10.83 1.87
N GLY A 34 -5.47 10.44 2.97
CA GLY A 34 -6.89 10.12 2.95
C GLY A 34 -7.74 10.93 3.92
N ILE A 35 -7.56 10.68 5.24
CA ILE A 35 -8.60 11.04 6.22
C ILE A 35 -8.82 12.55 6.32
N TYR A 36 -7.75 13.36 6.27
CA TYR A 36 -7.87 14.81 6.44
C TYR A 36 -8.64 15.47 5.31
N VAL A 37 -8.57 14.93 4.09
CA VAL A 37 -9.31 15.44 2.94
C VAL A 37 -10.76 14.92 2.93
N LEU A 38 -10.97 13.67 3.35
CA LEU A 38 -12.25 13.00 3.18
C LEU A 38 -13.22 13.20 4.35
N ILE A 39 -12.72 13.42 5.57
CA ILE A 39 -13.55 13.50 6.79
C ILE A 39 -14.65 14.56 6.68
N GLY A 40 -14.33 15.75 6.17
CA GLY A 40 -15.30 16.84 6.03
C GLY A 40 -16.39 16.54 4.99
N LYS A 41 -16.01 15.90 3.87
CA LYS A 41 -16.95 15.51 2.82
C LYS A 41 -17.90 14.43 3.31
N VAL A 42 -17.39 13.44 4.05
CA VAL A 42 -18.21 12.38 4.64
C VAL A 42 -19.12 12.94 5.73
N ALA A 43 -18.62 13.83 6.57
CA ALA A 43 -19.43 14.50 7.60
C ALA A 43 -20.59 15.30 7.00
N GLY A 44 -20.35 16.01 5.88
CA GLY A 44 -21.40 16.72 5.15
C GLY A 44 -22.44 15.80 4.52
N PHE A 45 -22.06 14.60 4.07
CA PHE A 45 -22.97 13.66 3.40
C PHE A 45 -23.76 12.79 4.40
N ALA A 46 -23.10 12.30 5.46
CA ALA A 46 -23.68 11.36 6.42
C ALA A 46 -24.22 12.03 7.70
N GLY A 47 -23.85 13.29 7.96
CA GLY A 47 -24.33 14.05 9.12
C GLY A 47 -24.07 13.32 10.44
N SER A 48 -25.13 13.07 11.22
CA SER A 48 -25.06 12.36 12.51
C SER A 48 -24.67 10.88 12.39
N SER A 49 -24.84 10.27 11.20
CA SER A 49 -24.51 8.85 10.96
C SER A 49 -23.05 8.63 10.57
N THR A 50 -22.23 9.70 10.53
CA THR A 50 -20.80 9.64 10.16
C THR A 50 -20.03 8.65 11.02
N THR A 51 -20.26 8.63 12.34
CA THR A 51 -19.60 7.70 13.26
C THR A 51 -19.90 6.25 12.91
N LEU A 52 -21.17 5.94 12.58
CA LEU A 52 -21.56 4.58 12.20
C LEU A 52 -20.93 4.16 10.87
N ALA A 53 -20.90 5.06 9.88
CA ALA A 53 -20.26 4.81 8.60
C ALA A 53 -18.75 4.54 8.76
N PHE A 54 -18.06 5.31 9.60
CA PHE A 54 -16.65 5.08 9.91
C PHE A 54 -16.39 3.76 10.62
N LEU A 55 -17.30 3.32 11.49
CA LEU A 55 -17.16 2.06 12.20
C LEU A 55 -17.25 0.86 11.24
N ILE A 56 -18.18 0.91 10.29
CA ILE A 56 -18.30 -0.11 9.22
C ILE A 56 -17.08 -0.08 8.28
N ALA A 57 -16.62 1.13 7.92
CA ALA A 57 -15.42 1.30 7.12
C ALA A 57 -14.17 0.74 7.82
N MET A 58 -14.01 0.98 9.12
CA MET A 58 -12.93 0.44 9.94
C MET A 58 -12.95 -1.08 9.96
N ALA A 59 -14.13 -1.71 10.14
CA ALA A 59 -14.25 -3.16 10.11
C ALA A 59 -13.81 -3.75 8.75
N THR A 60 -14.27 -3.15 7.65
CA THR A 60 -13.94 -3.57 6.27
C THR A 60 -12.44 -3.38 5.97
N ALA A 61 -11.88 -2.23 6.38
CA ALA A 61 -10.47 -1.94 6.26
C ALA A 61 -9.61 -2.89 7.11
N GLY A 62 -10.08 -3.27 8.30
CA GLY A 62 -9.42 -4.23 9.18
C GLY A 62 -9.29 -5.61 8.54
N VAL A 63 -10.35 -6.12 7.92
CA VAL A 63 -10.30 -7.39 7.17
C VAL A 63 -9.27 -7.28 6.03
N THR A 64 -9.29 -6.18 5.29
CA THR A 64 -8.34 -5.92 4.20
C THR A 64 -6.90 -5.89 4.72
N ALA A 65 -6.65 -5.18 5.82
CA ALA A 65 -5.33 -5.06 6.43
C ALA A 65 -4.78 -6.41 6.90
N LEU A 66 -5.63 -7.26 7.49
CA LEU A 66 -5.25 -8.61 7.91
C LEU A 66 -4.82 -9.48 6.72
N SER A 67 -5.56 -9.45 5.61
CA SER A 67 -5.18 -10.17 4.38
C SER A 67 -3.84 -9.69 3.82
N TYR A 68 -3.61 -8.37 3.81
CA TYR A 68 -2.31 -7.81 3.40
C TYR A 68 -1.18 -8.18 4.36
N MET A 69 -1.45 -8.26 5.66
CA MET A 69 -0.46 -8.64 6.67
C MET A 69 -0.02 -10.09 6.50
N GLU A 70 -0.94 -11.02 6.25
CA GLU A 70 -0.61 -12.42 5.97
C GLU A 70 0.27 -12.56 4.73
N LEU A 71 -0.07 -11.80 3.68
CA LEU A 71 0.66 -11.82 2.42
C LEU A 71 2.05 -11.19 2.53
N SER A 72 2.16 -10.07 3.26
CA SER A 72 3.43 -9.40 3.58
C SER A 72 4.36 -10.30 4.40
N GLY A 73 3.80 -11.04 5.37
CA GLY A 73 4.56 -12.04 6.14
C GLY A 73 5.05 -13.21 5.29
N ARG A 74 4.23 -13.68 4.33
CA ARG A 74 4.60 -14.79 3.42
C ARG A 74 5.61 -14.38 2.35
N TYR A 75 5.56 -13.14 1.87
CA TYR A 75 6.42 -12.63 0.81
C TYR A 75 7.15 -11.36 1.25
N PRO A 76 8.23 -11.46 2.06
CA PRO A 76 8.97 -10.32 2.60
C PRO A 76 9.92 -9.71 1.56
N VAL A 77 9.37 -9.30 0.43
CA VAL A 77 10.06 -8.61 -0.66
C VAL A 77 9.55 -7.18 -0.74
N SER A 78 10.41 -6.22 -1.11
CA SER A 78 9.99 -4.84 -1.38
C SER A 78 9.12 -4.81 -2.63
N ALA A 79 7.82 -5.08 -2.45
CA ALA A 79 6.86 -5.07 -3.52
C ALA A 79 5.43 -4.80 -3.04
N SER A 80 4.66 -4.17 -3.91
CA SER A 80 3.22 -3.93 -3.71
C SER A 80 2.38 -4.95 -4.49
N VAL A 81 1.09 -4.67 -4.64
CA VAL A 81 0.05 -5.47 -5.30
C VAL A 81 0.47 -6.06 -6.66
N SER A 82 1.38 -5.40 -7.39
CA SER A 82 1.92 -5.89 -8.66
C SER A 82 2.61 -7.25 -8.52
N VAL A 83 3.42 -7.47 -7.48
CA VAL A 83 4.15 -8.74 -7.29
C VAL A 83 3.24 -9.82 -6.72
N TYR A 84 2.30 -9.45 -5.84
CA TYR A 84 1.28 -10.38 -5.36
C TYR A 84 0.43 -10.93 -6.51
N THR A 85 0.00 -10.06 -7.42
CA THR A 85 -0.75 -10.44 -8.62
C THR A 85 0.10 -11.27 -9.57
N HIS A 86 1.38 -10.92 -9.74
CA HIS A 86 2.29 -11.73 -10.56
C HIS A 86 2.48 -13.15 -10.00
N ARG A 87 2.60 -13.28 -8.68
CA ARG A 87 2.75 -14.57 -8.00
C ARG A 87 1.45 -15.39 -8.00
N ALA A 88 0.30 -14.74 -7.91
CA ALA A 88 -1.00 -15.43 -7.93
C ALA A 88 -1.38 -15.93 -9.33
N PHE A 89 -1.13 -15.15 -10.38
CA PHE A 89 -1.63 -15.44 -11.74
C PHE A 89 -0.54 -15.86 -12.75
N GLY A 90 0.74 -15.70 -12.42
CA GLY A 90 1.87 -16.06 -13.31
C GLY A 90 1.98 -15.24 -14.59
N ARG A 91 1.10 -14.24 -14.80
CA ARG A 91 0.96 -13.50 -16.06
C ARG A 91 1.54 -12.10 -15.91
N ARG A 92 2.64 -11.81 -16.63
CA ARG A 92 3.35 -10.50 -16.57
C ARG A 92 2.45 -9.32 -16.94
N TRP A 93 1.65 -9.46 -18.00
CA TRP A 93 0.77 -8.38 -18.46
C TRP A 93 -0.23 -7.94 -17.39
N LEU A 94 -0.84 -8.89 -16.67
CA LEU A 94 -1.81 -8.59 -15.61
C LEU A 94 -1.17 -7.82 -14.45
N SER A 95 0.02 -8.25 -14.01
CA SER A 95 0.80 -7.55 -12.99
C SER A 95 1.14 -6.12 -13.38
N THR A 96 1.53 -5.92 -14.65
CA THR A 96 1.84 -4.58 -15.18
C THR A 96 0.60 -3.71 -15.25
N THR A 97 -0.56 -4.23 -15.69
CA THR A 97 -1.81 -3.46 -15.75
C THR A 97 -2.29 -3.05 -14.35
N ILE A 98 -2.26 -3.96 -13.38
CA ILE A 98 -2.63 -3.66 -11.98
C ILE A 98 -1.66 -2.62 -11.39
N GLY A 99 -0.35 -2.76 -11.62
CA GLY A 99 0.63 -1.81 -11.14
C GLY A 99 0.46 -0.42 -11.76
N LEU A 100 0.21 -0.37 -13.08
CA LEU A 100 -0.04 0.86 -13.81
C LEU A 100 -1.30 1.56 -13.28
N ALA A 101 -2.37 0.81 -13.02
CA ALA A 101 -3.62 1.35 -12.48
C ALA A 101 -3.51 1.91 -11.04
N MET A 102 -2.45 1.62 -10.30
CA MET A 102 -2.19 2.28 -9.00
C MET A 102 -1.43 3.61 -9.15
N VAL A 103 -0.72 3.80 -10.27
CA VAL A 103 0.07 5.00 -10.53
C VAL A 103 -0.78 6.12 -11.12
N PHE A 104 -1.81 5.76 -11.90
CA PHE A 104 -2.76 6.69 -12.52
C PHE A 104 -4.07 6.76 -11.73
#